data_AF-A0AAD7DK10-F1
#
_entry.id   AF-A0AAD7DK10-F1
#
_cell.length_a   1.000
_cell.length_b   1.000
_cell.length_c   1.000
_cell.angle_alpha   90.00
_cell.angle_beta   90.00
_cell.angle_gamma   90.00
#
_symmetry.space_group_name_H-M   'P 1'
#
loop_
_entity.id
_entity.type
_entity.pdbx_description
1 polymer ?
#
loop_
_entity_poly.entity_id
_entity_poly.type
_entity_poly.pdbx_seq_one_letter_code
_entity_poly.pdbx_strand_id
1 'polypeptide(L)'
;MRSDYYAKTYDYLLKNANKMDDPAVKILVDPKPDRLPTNPDKETEPQDSKQGGKAKKASTQVPREDRILPANAAFNEKISILRARWACPNPGGPCVSDFCFVKPDGEGHFPLSHEHFNVWAASWLKGSNFADENKPPNDKLFDGISTDSLGPRSPLLQRRLELQNQRTALLAPAMPQITINLPDMMRQQFPPAPVPPPVHAPAHESVPMLVPSPLVPGPKLDINSFCQNYNLDPEIAARFLQHKYRTTDSFWYIEVKELKELDFVAGEIAELRAAIAAWASRPEHNTKNTARQATTSRLNNNFGVLFHRQDRIWPPHNLFST
;
A
#
# COMPACT_ATOMS: atom_id res chain seq x y z
N MET A 1 -23.35 -5.04 11.58
CA MET A 1 -22.05 -5.38 12.21
C MET A 1 -21.07 -4.20 12.36
N ARG A 2 -21.51 -2.94 12.41
CA ARG A 2 -20.66 -1.81 12.85
C ARG A 2 -20.84 -1.46 14.34
N SER A 3 -21.85 -2.05 15.00
CA SER A 3 -22.25 -1.69 16.38
C SER A 3 -21.27 -2.19 17.44
N ASP A 4 -20.74 -3.42 17.28
CA ASP A 4 -19.97 -4.07 18.34
C ASP A 4 -18.52 -3.55 18.44
N TYR A 5 -18.03 -2.93 17.37
CA TYR A 5 -16.71 -2.29 17.36
C TYR A 5 -16.68 -0.99 18.18
N TYR A 6 -17.79 -0.23 18.18
CA TYR A 6 -17.91 0.99 18.98
C TYR A 6 -18.07 0.68 20.48
N ALA A 7 -18.71 -0.43 20.85
CA ALA A 7 -18.87 -0.82 22.25
C ALA A 7 -17.53 -1.09 22.95
N LYS A 8 -16.62 -1.83 22.30
CA LYS A 8 -15.29 -2.15 22.87
C LYS A 8 -14.36 -0.94 22.97
N THR A 9 -14.54 0.06 22.10
CA THR A 9 -13.76 1.31 22.16
C THR A 9 -14.26 2.22 23.27
N TYR A 10 -15.56 2.23 23.56
CA TYR A 10 -16.16 3.04 24.61
C TYR A 10 -15.74 2.59 26.03
N ASP A 11 -15.75 1.27 26.30
CA ASP A 11 -15.29 0.72 27.57
C ASP A 11 -13.82 1.03 27.86
N TYR A 12 -12.98 1.04 26.82
CA TYR A 12 -11.56 1.39 26.94
C TYR A 12 -11.37 2.87 27.29
N LEU A 13 -12.14 3.76 26.67
CA LEU A 13 -12.10 5.20 26.96
C LEU A 13 -12.57 5.50 28.39
N LEU A 14 -13.64 4.84 28.85
CA LEU A 14 -14.15 4.97 30.23
C LEU A 14 -13.12 4.47 31.27
N LYS A 15 -12.49 3.32 31.01
CA LYS A 15 -11.46 2.77 31.91
C LYS A 15 -10.22 3.64 32.02
N ASN A 16 -9.87 4.40 30.98
CA ASN A 16 -8.75 5.34 31.03
C ASN A 16 -9.14 6.70 31.63
N ALA A 17 -10.36 7.19 31.40
CA ALA A 17 -10.85 8.41 32.02
C ALA A 17 -10.90 8.29 33.56
N ASN A 18 -11.33 7.13 34.07
CA ASN A 18 -11.37 6.87 35.51
C ASN A 18 -9.99 6.74 36.19
N LYS A 19 -8.90 6.73 35.42
CA LYS A 19 -7.51 6.68 35.93
C LYS A 19 -6.85 8.07 35.98
N MET A 20 -7.53 9.12 35.53
CA MET A 20 -7.05 10.49 35.59
C MET A 20 -7.73 11.20 36.77
N ASP A 21 -6.97 11.98 37.53
CA ASP A 21 -7.50 12.72 38.70
C ASP A 21 -8.43 13.89 38.29
N ASP A 22 -8.40 14.32 37.02
CA ASP A 22 -9.30 15.33 36.44
C ASP A 22 -9.50 15.13 34.91
N PRO A 23 -10.38 14.19 34.49
CA PRO A 23 -10.50 13.81 33.08
C PRO A 23 -11.31 14.84 32.27
N ALA A 24 -10.63 15.79 31.64
CA ALA A 24 -11.23 16.67 30.63
C ALA A 24 -11.13 16.04 29.22
N VAL A 25 -12.19 15.37 28.76
CA VAL A 25 -12.28 14.81 27.39
C VAL A 25 -13.06 15.75 26.48
N LYS A 26 -12.37 16.35 25.48
CA LYS A 26 -13.03 17.11 24.41
C LYS A 26 -13.57 16.16 23.34
N ILE A 27 -14.87 15.89 23.38
CA ILE A 27 -15.54 15.09 22.34
C ILE A 27 -15.96 16.02 21.21
N LEU A 28 -15.26 15.94 20.07
CA LEU A 28 -15.71 16.55 18.81
C LEU A 28 -16.62 15.56 18.10
N VAL A 29 -17.93 15.85 18.11
CA VAL A 29 -18.91 15.11 17.31
C VAL A 29 -19.02 15.81 15.96
N ASP A 30 -18.39 15.23 14.94
CA ASP A 30 -18.61 15.68 13.57
C ASP A 30 -20.03 15.25 13.15
N PRO A 31 -20.96 16.19 12.88
CA PRO A 31 -22.27 15.82 12.39
C PRO A 31 -22.09 15.13 11.03
N LYS A 32 -22.53 13.88 10.96
CA LYS A 32 -22.59 13.13 9.71
C LYS A 32 -23.45 13.95 8.73
N PRO A 33 -22.90 14.43 7.60
CA PRO A 33 -23.71 15.18 6.66
C PRO A 33 -24.81 14.26 6.15
N ASP A 34 -26.06 14.63 6.44
CA ASP A 34 -27.21 13.98 5.83
C ASP A 34 -27.03 14.09 4.31
N ARG A 35 -26.96 12.93 3.66
CA ARG A 35 -27.01 12.86 2.22
C ARG A 35 -28.38 13.35 1.80
N LEU A 36 -28.47 14.63 1.45
CA LEU A 36 -29.64 15.19 0.82
C LEU A 36 -29.91 14.44 -0.48
N PRO A 37 -31.16 14.05 -0.75
CA PRO A 37 -31.54 13.50 -2.04
C PRO A 37 -31.47 14.62 -3.08
N THR A 38 -30.72 14.35 -4.15
CA THR A 38 -30.77 15.11 -5.39
C THR A 38 -32.21 15.15 -5.90
N ASN A 39 -32.77 16.35 -6.09
CA ASN A 39 -33.82 16.57 -7.08
C ASN A 39 -33.69 17.96 -7.72
N PRO A 40 -34.07 18.08 -9.00
CA PRO A 40 -33.83 19.27 -9.81
C PRO A 40 -34.98 20.30 -9.71
N ASP A 41 -34.64 21.53 -10.09
CA ASP A 41 -35.51 22.64 -10.49
C ASP A 41 -36.61 23.12 -9.52
N LYS A 42 -36.39 24.31 -8.97
CA LYS A 42 -37.34 25.44 -9.10
C LYS A 42 -36.74 26.76 -8.60
N GLU A 43 -36.77 27.74 -9.48
CA GLU A 43 -36.70 29.18 -9.19
C GLU A 43 -37.78 29.56 -8.17
N THR A 44 -37.44 30.35 -7.15
CA THR A 44 -38.27 31.45 -6.61
C THR A 44 -37.43 32.33 -5.66
N GLU A 45 -37.50 33.62 -5.95
CA GLU A 45 -37.10 34.87 -5.27
C GLU A 45 -37.22 34.96 -3.72
N PRO A 46 -36.67 36.04 -3.10
CA PRO A 46 -36.00 36.00 -1.81
C PRO A 46 -36.93 36.27 -0.62
N GLN A 47 -36.67 35.56 0.49
CA GLN A 47 -37.12 35.98 1.81
C GLN A 47 -35.96 36.21 2.77
N ASP A 48 -36.01 37.40 3.32
CA ASP A 48 -35.23 37.97 4.39
C ASP A 48 -35.52 37.25 5.72
N SER A 49 -34.53 36.58 6.32
CA SER A 49 -34.54 36.26 7.76
C SER A 49 -33.20 35.72 8.28
N LYS A 50 -32.58 36.53 9.14
CA LYS A 50 -31.97 36.20 10.44
C LYS A 50 -30.89 35.11 10.53
N GLN A 51 -29.66 35.60 10.72
CA GLN A 51 -28.63 35.09 11.65
C GLN A 51 -28.41 33.57 11.69
N GLY A 52 -27.93 33.00 10.59
CA GLY A 52 -27.16 31.77 10.59
C GLY A 52 -25.68 32.07 10.87
N GLY A 53 -25.21 31.71 12.07
CA GLY A 53 -23.79 31.77 12.43
C GLY A 53 -22.97 30.86 11.52
N LYS A 54 -22.36 31.43 10.47
CA LYS A 54 -21.41 30.75 9.59
C LYS A 54 -20.25 30.25 10.45
N ALA A 55 -20.20 28.93 10.68
CA ALA A 55 -19.02 28.28 11.21
C ALA A 55 -17.85 28.60 10.28
N LYS A 56 -16.94 29.46 10.74
CA LYS A 56 -15.71 29.79 10.04
C LYS A 56 -14.96 28.48 9.84
N LYS A 57 -14.97 27.94 8.62
CA LYS A 57 -14.05 26.87 8.20
C LYS A 57 -12.67 27.32 8.69
N ALA A 58 -12.07 26.55 9.60
CA ALA A 58 -10.70 26.77 10.00
C ALA A 58 -9.89 26.72 8.71
N SER A 59 -9.45 27.90 8.27
CA SER A 59 -8.49 28.02 7.17
C SER A 59 -7.33 27.12 7.58
N THR A 60 -7.06 26.11 6.76
CA THR A 60 -5.86 25.27 6.86
C THR A 60 -4.67 26.20 6.65
N GLN A 61 -4.29 26.93 7.69
CA GLN A 61 -3.10 27.76 7.66
C GLN A 61 -1.94 26.79 7.42
N VAL A 62 -1.17 27.10 6.38
CA VAL A 62 0.09 26.42 6.10
C VAL A 62 0.89 26.41 7.41
N PRO A 63 1.31 25.24 7.90
CA PRO A 63 2.09 25.13 9.13
C PRO A 63 3.29 26.08 9.08
N ARG A 64 3.49 26.85 10.16
CA ARG A 64 4.64 27.75 10.28
C ARG A 64 5.94 26.99 10.07
N GLU A 65 6.90 27.61 9.39
CA GLU A 65 8.18 27.00 9.00
C GLU A 65 8.96 26.46 10.21
N ASP A 66 8.85 27.14 11.35
CA ASP A 66 9.41 26.78 12.65
C ASP A 66 8.86 25.47 13.26
N ARG A 67 7.82 24.87 12.67
CA ARG A 67 7.31 23.53 13.05
C ARG A 67 7.71 22.42 12.08
N ILE A 68 8.39 22.73 10.99
CA ILE A 68 8.87 21.73 10.05
C ILE A 68 10.13 21.09 10.63
N LEU A 69 10.10 19.78 10.85
CA LEU A 69 11.27 19.04 11.30
C LEU A 69 12.43 19.31 10.32
N PRO A 70 13.67 19.58 10.80
CA PRO A 70 14.80 19.88 9.92
C PRO A 70 15.04 18.84 8.82
N ALA A 71 14.74 17.56 9.10
CA ALA A 71 14.81 16.47 8.12
C ALA A 71 13.85 16.63 6.92
N ASN A 72 12.72 17.31 7.11
CA ASN A 72 11.74 17.57 6.05
C ASN A 72 12.08 18.81 5.22
N ALA A 73 12.94 19.71 5.71
CA ALA A 73 13.32 20.92 4.99
C ALA A 73 14.05 20.56 3.69
N ALA A 74 15.06 19.69 3.76
CA ALA A 74 15.80 19.23 2.57
C ALA A 74 14.90 18.48 1.58
N PHE A 75 13.94 17.68 2.07
CA PHE A 75 12.98 16.96 1.22
C PHE A 75 12.04 17.92 0.47
N ASN A 76 11.47 18.89 1.18
CA ASN A 76 10.59 19.90 0.59
C ASN A 76 11.33 20.81 -0.40
N GLU A 77 12.60 21.14 -0.11
CA GLU A 77 13.48 21.87 -1.02
C GLU A 77 13.64 21.11 -2.34
N LYS A 78 13.94 19.79 -2.30
CA LYS A 78 14.03 18.97 -3.52
C LYS A 78 12.72 18.92 -4.30
N ILE A 79 11.57 18.81 -3.63
CA ILE A 79 10.27 18.87 -4.31
C ILE A 79 10.07 20.22 -5.00
N SER A 80 10.44 21.33 -4.34
CA SER A 80 10.32 22.67 -4.91
C SER A 80 11.16 22.81 -6.19
N ILE A 81 12.42 22.38 -6.15
CA ILE A 81 13.33 22.38 -7.30
C ILE A 81 12.74 21.53 -8.45
N LEU A 82 12.28 20.30 -8.16
CA LEU A 82 11.70 19.44 -9.18
C LEU A 82 10.44 20.05 -9.82
N ARG A 83 9.56 20.68 -9.05
CA ARG A 83 8.36 21.34 -9.59
C ARG A 83 8.71 22.54 -10.46
N ALA A 84 9.68 23.34 -10.05
CA ALA A 84 10.17 24.47 -10.85
C ALA A 84 10.80 24.00 -12.16
N ARG A 85 11.59 22.91 -12.12
CA ARG A 85 12.28 22.34 -13.28
C ARG A 85 11.32 21.69 -14.28
N TRP A 86 10.32 20.97 -13.79
CA TRP A 86 9.42 20.13 -14.59
C TRP A 86 8.03 20.72 -14.76
N ALA A 87 7.89 22.04 -14.63
CA ALA A 87 6.70 22.75 -15.07
C ALA A 87 6.48 22.48 -16.56
N CYS A 88 5.26 22.11 -16.93
CA CYS A 88 4.93 21.81 -18.31
C CYS A 88 5.20 23.06 -19.17
N PRO A 89 5.97 22.97 -20.27
CA PRO A 89 6.25 24.12 -21.12
C PRO A 89 5.01 24.61 -21.90
N ASN A 90 3.95 23.79 -21.98
CA ASN A 90 2.72 24.11 -22.70
C ASN A 90 1.48 23.83 -21.83
N PRO A 91 1.23 24.63 -20.78
CA PRO A 91 0.02 24.50 -19.98
C PRO A 91 -1.20 24.90 -20.83
N GLY A 92 -2.07 23.94 -21.12
CA GLY A 92 -3.25 24.14 -21.99
C GLY A 92 -3.12 23.58 -23.41
N GLY A 93 -1.98 22.98 -23.76
CA GLY A 93 -1.86 22.14 -24.95
C GLY A 93 -2.45 20.74 -24.74
N PRO A 94 -1.92 19.70 -25.42
CA PRO A 94 -2.36 18.32 -25.19
C PRO A 94 -1.91 17.74 -23.82
N CYS A 95 -0.99 18.39 -23.08
CA CYS A 95 -0.65 17.95 -21.72
C CYS A 95 -1.77 18.39 -20.75
N VAL A 96 -2.40 17.42 -20.09
CA VAL A 96 -3.46 17.66 -19.07
C VAL A 96 -2.87 18.08 -17.71
N SER A 97 -1.57 17.90 -17.51
CA SER A 97 -0.90 18.17 -16.23
C SER A 97 -0.11 19.46 -16.26
N ASP A 98 -0.08 20.17 -15.13
CA ASP A 98 0.77 21.34 -14.90
C ASP A 98 2.26 20.99 -14.87
N PHE A 99 2.60 19.72 -14.61
CA PHE A 99 3.97 19.23 -14.53
C PHE A 99 4.13 18.00 -15.40
N CYS A 100 5.06 18.05 -16.36
CA CYS A 100 5.27 16.95 -17.29
C CYS A 100 6.78 16.69 -17.43
N PHE A 101 7.19 15.41 -17.38
CA PHE A 101 8.53 15.00 -17.80
C PHE A 101 8.55 14.91 -19.32
N VAL A 102 9.38 15.73 -19.96
CA VAL A 102 9.51 15.78 -21.42
C VAL A 102 10.56 14.76 -21.84
N LYS A 103 10.16 13.78 -22.66
CA LYS A 103 11.11 12.81 -23.22
C LYS A 103 12.12 13.53 -24.11
N PRO A 104 13.40 13.14 -24.10
CA PRO A 104 14.44 13.77 -24.93
C PRO A 104 14.11 13.71 -26.44
N ASP A 105 13.35 12.72 -26.86
CA ASP A 105 12.88 12.54 -28.24
C ASP A 105 11.83 13.58 -28.66
N GLY A 106 11.37 14.44 -27.73
CA GLY A 106 10.45 15.56 -28.00
C GLY A 106 8.98 15.19 -28.22
N GLU A 107 8.66 13.93 -28.55
CA GLU A 107 7.31 13.52 -28.94
C GLU A 107 6.39 13.02 -27.79
N GLY A 108 6.78 13.19 -26.53
CA GLY A 108 5.97 12.68 -25.43
C GLY A 108 6.15 13.41 -24.12
N HIS A 109 5.03 13.75 -23.48
CA HIS A 109 4.96 14.27 -22.13
C HIS A 109 4.47 13.16 -21.20
N PHE A 110 5.17 12.93 -20.10
CA PHE A 110 4.74 12.04 -19.03
C PHE A 110 4.24 12.88 -17.84
N PRO A 111 2.95 12.82 -17.47
CA PRO A 111 2.39 13.68 -16.42
C PRO A 111 2.95 13.31 -15.04
N LEU A 112 3.44 14.31 -14.30
CA LEU A 112 4.02 14.13 -12.97
C LEU A 112 3.00 14.51 -11.89
N SER A 113 2.52 13.52 -11.14
CA SER A 113 1.68 13.74 -9.96
C SER A 113 2.51 14.10 -8.72
N HIS A 114 1.83 14.50 -7.64
CA HIS A 114 2.48 14.75 -6.34
C HIS A 114 3.27 13.54 -5.83
N GLU A 115 2.79 12.32 -6.08
CA GLU A 115 3.46 11.09 -5.63
C GLU A 115 4.80 10.87 -6.36
N HIS A 116 4.86 11.20 -7.66
CA HIS A 116 6.11 11.14 -8.43
C HIS A 116 7.17 12.05 -7.82
N PHE A 117 6.82 13.29 -7.48
CA PHE A 117 7.76 14.23 -6.85
C PHE A 117 8.25 13.75 -5.48
N ASN A 118 7.37 13.13 -4.68
CA ASN A 118 7.77 12.60 -3.37
C ASN A 118 8.77 11.45 -3.51
N VAL A 119 8.53 10.50 -4.42
CA VAL A 119 9.44 9.37 -4.67
C VAL A 119 10.75 9.84 -5.29
N TRP A 120 10.69 10.82 -6.19
CA TRP A 120 11.87 11.41 -6.81
C TRP A 120 12.73 12.15 -5.79
N ALA A 121 12.15 13.06 -4.99
CA ALA A 121 12.87 13.77 -3.94
C ALA A 121 13.48 12.81 -2.90
N ALA A 122 12.74 11.78 -2.49
CA ALA A 122 13.24 10.77 -1.55
C ALA A 122 14.45 10.01 -2.12
N SER A 123 14.41 9.69 -3.41
CA SER A 123 15.50 8.99 -4.09
C SER A 123 16.71 9.89 -4.31
N TRP A 124 16.47 11.18 -4.59
CA TRP A 124 17.54 12.16 -4.75
C TRP A 124 18.31 12.36 -3.42
N LEU A 125 17.61 12.39 -2.28
CA LEU A 125 18.26 12.46 -0.97
C LEU A 125 19.11 11.23 -0.62
N LYS A 126 18.87 10.07 -1.25
CA LYS A 126 19.72 8.87 -1.08
C LYS A 126 21.03 8.97 -1.86
N GLY A 127 21.15 9.91 -2.80
CA GLY A 127 22.34 10.17 -3.60
C GLY A 127 22.06 10.25 -5.09
N SER A 128 22.94 10.94 -5.82
CA SER A 128 22.85 11.18 -7.28
C SER A 128 22.83 9.92 -8.13
N ASN A 129 23.31 8.80 -7.60
CA ASN A 129 23.26 7.51 -8.29
C ASN A 129 21.83 6.97 -8.45
N PHE A 130 20.89 7.39 -7.60
CA PHE A 130 19.51 6.90 -7.62
C PHE A 130 18.58 7.83 -8.39
N ALA A 131 18.70 9.13 -8.15
CA ALA A 131 17.99 10.17 -8.87
C ALA A 131 18.75 11.49 -8.73
N ASP A 132 18.59 12.36 -9.72
CA ASP A 132 19.07 13.73 -9.70
C ASP A 132 17.98 14.68 -10.20
N GLU A 133 18.29 15.95 -10.42
CA GLU A 133 17.31 16.94 -10.88
C GLU A 133 16.67 16.59 -12.24
N ASN A 134 17.46 15.99 -13.14
CA ASN A 134 17.08 15.71 -14.52
C ASN A 134 16.73 14.23 -14.75
N LYS A 135 17.06 13.36 -13.80
CA LYS A 135 16.98 11.91 -13.92
C LYS A 135 16.03 11.32 -12.86
N PRO A 136 14.85 10.83 -13.27
CA PRO A 136 13.91 10.21 -12.35
C PRO A 136 14.43 8.87 -11.83
N PRO A 137 13.97 8.44 -10.63
CA PRO A 137 14.33 7.15 -10.07
C PRO A 137 13.74 6.01 -10.90
N ASN A 138 14.41 4.86 -10.89
CA ASN A 138 13.88 3.61 -11.44
C ASN A 138 12.86 2.98 -10.47
N ASP A 139 11.66 3.57 -10.43
CA ASP A 139 10.49 3.13 -9.65
C ASP A 139 9.32 2.86 -10.59
N LYS A 140 8.37 1.99 -10.18
CA LYS A 140 7.21 1.59 -10.99
C LYS A 140 6.34 2.77 -11.41
N LEU A 141 6.31 3.83 -10.60
CA LEU A 141 5.60 5.06 -10.96
C LEU A 141 6.15 5.69 -12.25
N PHE A 142 7.39 5.38 -12.64
CA PHE A 142 8.05 5.91 -13.83
C PHE A 142 8.15 4.87 -14.98
N ASP A 143 7.43 3.74 -14.91
CA ASP A 143 7.48 2.68 -15.94
C ASP A 143 7.03 3.16 -17.34
N GLY A 144 6.28 4.28 -17.42
CA GLY A 144 5.88 4.90 -18.69
C GLY A 144 6.97 5.75 -19.37
N ILE A 145 8.09 6.00 -18.67
CA ILE A 145 9.24 6.72 -19.19
C ILE A 145 10.21 5.71 -19.82
N SER A 146 10.74 6.04 -21.00
CA SER A 146 11.69 5.19 -21.72
C SER A 146 12.89 4.85 -20.82
N THR A 147 13.28 3.57 -20.79
CA THR A 147 14.29 3.02 -19.88
C THR A 147 15.64 3.71 -19.97
N ASP A 148 15.96 4.29 -21.11
CA ASP A 148 17.25 4.96 -21.38
C ASP A 148 17.41 6.26 -20.59
N SER A 149 16.30 6.83 -20.09
CA SER A 149 16.28 8.04 -19.27
C SER A 149 16.19 7.77 -17.76
N LEU A 150 15.99 6.51 -17.35
CA LEU A 150 15.87 6.14 -15.93
C LEU A 150 17.25 5.99 -15.27
N GLY A 151 17.29 6.20 -13.95
CA GLY A 151 18.43 5.85 -13.08
C GLY A 151 19.01 4.46 -13.38
N PRO A 152 20.32 4.21 -13.12
CA PRO A 152 20.85 2.86 -13.18
C PRO A 152 19.96 1.94 -12.34
N ARG A 153 19.54 0.81 -12.94
CA ARG A 153 18.69 -0.16 -12.24
C ARG A 153 19.39 -0.61 -10.96
N SER A 154 18.61 -0.83 -9.90
CA SER A 154 19.19 -1.33 -8.65
C SER A 154 19.95 -2.64 -8.95
N PRO A 155 21.16 -2.85 -8.40
CA PRO A 155 21.95 -4.06 -8.66
C PRO A 155 21.19 -5.35 -8.35
N LEU A 156 20.32 -5.31 -7.34
CA LEU A 156 19.47 -6.45 -6.98
C LEU A 156 18.38 -6.74 -8.01
N LEU A 157 17.75 -5.69 -8.56
CA LEU A 157 16.72 -5.85 -9.58
C LEU A 157 17.35 -6.34 -10.89
N GLN A 158 18.51 -5.80 -11.26
CA GLN A 158 19.30 -6.28 -12.40
C GLN A 158 19.63 -7.76 -12.25
N ARG A 159 20.14 -8.18 -11.08
CA ARG A 159 20.45 -9.59 -10.82
C ARG A 159 19.22 -10.50 -10.87
N ARG A 160 18.06 -10.03 -10.40
CA ARG A 160 16.80 -10.77 -10.48
C ARG A 160 16.35 -10.96 -11.93
N LEU A 161 16.48 -9.91 -12.74
CA LEU A 161 16.12 -9.92 -14.15
C LEU A 161 17.06 -10.84 -14.96
N GLU A 162 18.35 -10.82 -14.65
CA GLU A 162 19.34 -11.76 -15.21
C GLU A 162 19.00 -13.21 -14.86
N LEU A 163 18.66 -13.51 -13.59
CA LEU A 163 18.24 -14.85 -13.19
C LEU A 163 16.93 -15.29 -13.86
N GLN A 164 15.99 -14.37 -14.07
CA GLN A 164 14.76 -14.66 -14.79
C GLN A 164 15.04 -14.93 -16.27
N ASN A 165 15.87 -14.11 -16.92
CA ASN A 165 16.28 -14.33 -18.31
C ASN A 165 17.06 -15.65 -18.47
N GLN A 166 17.91 -16.01 -17.51
CA GLN A 166 18.58 -17.31 -17.48
C GLN A 166 17.59 -18.46 -17.33
N ARG A 167 16.57 -18.33 -16.47
CA ARG A 167 15.50 -19.34 -16.35
C ARG A 167 14.68 -19.48 -17.62
N THR A 168 14.32 -18.37 -18.27
CA THR A 168 13.60 -18.40 -19.54
C THR A 168 14.46 -19.00 -20.65
N ALA A 169 15.77 -18.75 -20.65
CA ALA A 169 16.70 -19.36 -21.60
C ALA A 169 16.86 -20.88 -21.40
N LEU A 170 16.77 -21.38 -20.15
CA LEU A 170 16.85 -22.81 -19.84
C LEU A 170 15.53 -23.56 -20.06
N LEU A 171 14.40 -22.85 -20.05
CA LEU A 171 13.06 -23.38 -20.30
C LEU A 171 12.58 -23.19 -21.74
N ALA A 172 13.39 -22.56 -22.62
CA ALA A 172 13.20 -22.72 -24.04
C ALA A 172 13.57 -24.18 -24.37
N PRO A 173 12.59 -25.08 -24.63
CA PRO A 173 12.96 -26.39 -25.12
C PRO A 173 13.76 -26.15 -26.39
N ALA A 174 14.94 -26.75 -26.47
CA ALA A 174 15.55 -27.08 -27.74
C ALA A 174 14.60 -28.05 -28.47
N MET A 175 13.43 -27.57 -28.90
CA MET A 175 12.66 -28.27 -29.90
C MET A 175 13.54 -28.24 -31.15
N PRO A 176 13.93 -29.40 -31.69
CA PRO A 176 14.62 -29.43 -32.96
C PRO A 176 13.72 -28.72 -33.96
N GLN A 177 14.14 -27.54 -34.42
CA GLN A 177 13.51 -26.91 -35.57
C GLN A 177 13.80 -27.81 -36.76
N ILE A 178 12.87 -28.71 -37.07
CA ILE A 178 12.90 -29.46 -38.33
C ILE A 178 12.52 -28.46 -39.42
N THR A 179 13.53 -27.77 -39.96
CA THR A 179 13.38 -26.95 -41.16
C THR A 179 13.17 -27.90 -42.34
N ILE A 180 11.91 -28.26 -42.61
CA ILE A 180 11.57 -29.02 -43.82
C ILE A 180 11.55 -28.00 -44.97
N ASN A 181 12.67 -27.91 -45.69
CA ASN A 181 12.72 -27.21 -46.98
C ASN A 181 11.97 -28.04 -48.02
N LEU A 182 10.69 -27.76 -48.22
CA LEU A 182 9.95 -28.32 -49.36
C LEU A 182 10.31 -27.52 -50.63
N PRO A 183 10.67 -28.22 -51.73
CA PRO A 183 10.89 -27.56 -53.02
C PRO A 183 9.60 -26.89 -53.52
N ASP A 184 9.78 -25.72 -54.11
CA ASP A 184 8.73 -24.73 -54.45
C ASP A 184 7.59 -25.29 -55.33
N MET A 185 7.85 -26.40 -56.01
CA MET A 185 6.92 -26.98 -57.00
C MET A 185 5.71 -27.69 -56.37
N MET A 186 5.72 -27.98 -55.06
CA MET A 186 4.55 -28.56 -54.37
C MET A 186 3.63 -27.52 -53.70
N ARG A 187 4.01 -26.22 -53.68
CA ARG A 187 3.22 -25.18 -52.99
C ARG A 187 1.99 -24.70 -53.77
N GLN A 188 1.87 -25.02 -55.06
CA GLN A 188 0.81 -24.48 -55.93
C GLN A 188 -0.44 -25.36 -56.05
N GLN A 189 -0.49 -26.55 -55.44
CA GLN A 189 -1.63 -27.47 -55.61
C GLN A 189 -2.60 -27.55 -54.43
N PHE A 190 -2.34 -26.85 -53.33
CA PHE A 190 -3.26 -26.85 -52.20
C PHE A 190 -4.05 -25.54 -52.14
N PRO A 191 -5.40 -25.59 -52.15
CA PRO A 191 -6.21 -24.41 -51.89
C PRO A 191 -5.87 -23.84 -50.51
N PRO A 192 -6.02 -22.51 -50.28
CA PRO A 192 -5.74 -21.91 -48.98
C PRO A 192 -6.52 -22.65 -47.90
N ALA A 193 -5.79 -23.31 -47.00
CA ALA A 193 -6.40 -24.05 -45.90
C ALA A 193 -7.23 -23.08 -45.04
N PRO A 194 -8.46 -23.45 -44.65
CA PRO A 194 -9.22 -22.66 -43.69
C PRO A 194 -8.37 -22.46 -42.44
N VAL A 195 -8.25 -21.20 -42.01
CA VAL A 195 -7.50 -20.79 -40.83
C VAL A 195 -7.89 -21.71 -39.68
N PRO A 196 -6.95 -22.50 -39.11
CA PRO A 196 -7.29 -23.38 -38.01
C PRO A 196 -7.83 -22.52 -36.86
N PRO A 197 -8.92 -22.93 -36.19
CA PRO A 197 -9.39 -22.24 -35.00
C PRO A 197 -8.23 -22.16 -34.00
N PRO A 198 -8.11 -21.05 -33.25
CA PRO A 198 -7.02 -20.86 -32.30
C PRO A 198 -6.92 -22.09 -31.42
N VAL A 199 -5.77 -22.76 -31.50
CA VAL A 199 -5.43 -23.87 -30.62
C VAL A 199 -5.37 -23.28 -29.21
N HIS A 200 -6.48 -23.39 -28.48
CA HIS A 200 -6.50 -23.12 -27.06
C HIS A 200 -5.49 -24.07 -26.44
N ALA A 201 -4.33 -23.54 -26.05
CA ALA A 201 -3.39 -24.26 -25.21
C ALA A 201 -4.19 -24.86 -24.04
N PRO A 202 -3.97 -26.15 -23.69
CA PRO A 202 -4.68 -26.77 -22.59
C PRO A 202 -4.52 -25.85 -21.40
N ALA A 203 -5.63 -25.26 -20.96
CA ALA A 203 -5.66 -24.46 -19.76
C ALA A 203 -5.17 -25.39 -18.67
N HIS A 204 -3.95 -25.17 -18.18
CA HIS A 204 -3.47 -25.85 -17.00
C HIS A 204 -4.45 -25.47 -15.90
N GLU A 205 -5.39 -26.37 -15.59
CA GLU A 205 -6.25 -26.29 -14.43
C GLU A 205 -5.33 -26.26 -13.22
N SER A 206 -5.01 -25.06 -12.76
CA SER A 206 -4.30 -24.86 -11.51
C SER A 206 -5.12 -25.53 -10.43
N VAL A 207 -4.60 -26.59 -9.83
CA VAL A 207 -5.26 -27.28 -8.72
C VAL A 207 -5.62 -26.22 -7.68
N PRO A 208 -6.91 -26.09 -7.31
CA PRO A 208 -7.36 -25.05 -6.41
C PRO A 208 -6.83 -25.34 -5.00
N MET A 209 -5.65 -24.78 -4.69
CA MET A 209 -5.12 -24.77 -3.33
C MET A 209 -5.98 -23.89 -2.43
N LEU A 210 -5.99 -24.21 -1.13
CA LEU A 210 -6.76 -23.47 -0.14
C LEU A 210 -6.28 -22.02 -0.01
N VAL A 211 -4.96 -21.80 -0.11
CA VAL A 211 -4.34 -20.48 -0.21
C VAL A 211 -4.05 -20.17 -1.69
N PRO A 212 -4.67 -19.15 -2.30
CA PRO A 212 -4.33 -18.71 -3.64
C PRO A 212 -2.84 -18.34 -3.76
N SER A 213 -2.18 -18.83 -4.82
CA SER A 213 -0.76 -18.58 -5.13
C SER A 213 -0.28 -17.11 -5.04
N PRO A 214 -1.08 -16.05 -5.35
CA PRO A 214 -0.59 -14.68 -5.21
C PRO A 214 -0.57 -14.13 -3.77
N LEU A 215 -1.08 -14.88 -2.79
CA LEU A 215 -1.18 -14.41 -1.40
C LEU A 215 0.03 -14.86 -0.57
N VAL A 216 0.50 -13.97 0.32
CA VAL A 216 1.57 -14.27 1.27
C VAL A 216 0.93 -14.83 2.55
N PRO A 217 1.49 -15.90 3.17
CA PRO A 217 0.93 -16.43 4.41
C PRO A 217 0.85 -15.32 5.46
N GLY A 218 -0.23 -15.32 6.24
CA GLY A 218 -0.34 -14.47 7.40
C GLY A 218 0.60 -14.94 8.53
N PRO A 219 0.59 -14.27 9.69
CA PRO A 219 1.34 -14.72 10.86
C PRO A 219 0.90 -16.14 11.27
N LYS A 220 1.86 -16.92 11.78
CA LYS A 220 1.61 -18.27 12.31
C LYS A 220 0.69 -18.19 13.53
N LEU A 221 -0.46 -18.84 13.46
CA LEU A 221 -1.46 -18.93 14.53
C LEU A 221 -1.78 -20.39 14.83
N ASP A 222 -2.17 -20.70 16.06
CA ASP A 222 -2.85 -21.96 16.40
C ASP A 222 -4.24 -21.99 15.75
N ILE A 223 -4.72 -23.18 15.36
CA ILE A 223 -6.02 -23.33 14.69
C ILE A 223 -7.17 -22.77 15.55
N ASN A 224 -7.15 -22.95 16.87
CA ASN A 224 -8.20 -22.40 17.73
C ASN A 224 -8.18 -20.87 17.73
N SER A 225 -7.00 -20.27 17.84
CA SER A 225 -6.84 -18.81 17.78
C SER A 225 -7.25 -18.25 16.42
N PHE A 226 -6.96 -18.97 15.33
CA PHE A 226 -7.40 -18.60 14.00
C PHE A 226 -8.94 -18.64 13.90
N CYS A 227 -9.58 -19.75 14.26
CA CYS A 227 -11.04 -19.87 14.22
C CYS A 227 -11.74 -18.80 15.08
N GLN A 228 -11.22 -18.51 16.27
CA GLN A 228 -11.74 -17.42 17.12
C GLN A 228 -11.57 -16.03 16.49
N ASN A 229 -10.41 -15.75 15.90
CA ASN A 229 -10.13 -14.44 15.29
C ASN A 229 -11.02 -14.14 14.07
N TYR A 230 -11.43 -15.17 13.33
CA TYR A 230 -12.25 -15.04 12.12
C TYR A 230 -13.71 -15.49 12.32
N ASN A 231 -14.14 -15.73 13.57
CA ASN A 231 -15.49 -16.19 13.93
C ASN A 231 -15.95 -17.43 13.13
N LEU A 232 -15.04 -18.38 12.93
CA LEU A 232 -15.38 -19.68 12.34
C LEU A 232 -16.04 -20.59 13.37
N ASP A 233 -16.90 -21.49 12.90
CA ASP A 233 -17.57 -22.47 13.75
C ASP A 233 -16.54 -23.34 14.53
N PRO A 234 -16.71 -23.56 15.84
CA PRO A 234 -15.81 -24.43 16.62
C PRO A 234 -15.68 -25.85 16.08
N GLU A 235 -16.67 -26.37 15.35
CA GLU A 235 -16.58 -27.69 14.70
C GLU A 235 -15.49 -27.74 13.63
N ILE A 236 -15.23 -26.63 12.93
CA ILE A 236 -14.15 -26.52 11.94
C ILE A 236 -12.80 -26.73 12.62
N ALA A 237 -12.60 -26.12 13.79
CA ALA A 237 -11.37 -26.29 14.57
C ALA A 237 -11.21 -27.74 15.05
N ALA A 238 -12.30 -28.37 15.51
CA ALA A 238 -12.29 -29.76 15.96
C ALA A 238 -11.85 -30.72 14.85
N ARG A 239 -12.39 -30.56 13.62
CA ARG A 239 -12.01 -31.38 12.46
C ARG A 239 -10.53 -31.21 12.08
N PHE A 240 -10.03 -29.98 12.05
CA PHE A 240 -8.60 -29.76 11.79
C PHE A 240 -7.70 -30.42 12.85
N LEU A 241 -8.04 -30.28 14.13
CA LEU A 241 -7.27 -30.87 15.24
C LEU A 241 -7.34 -32.41 15.25
N GLN A 242 -8.49 -32.99 14.89
CA GLN A 242 -8.67 -34.43 14.73
C GLN A 242 -7.67 -35.00 13.72
N HIS A 243 -7.45 -34.28 12.60
CA HIS A 243 -6.48 -34.63 11.56
C HIS A 243 -5.07 -34.07 11.78
N LYS A 244 -4.76 -33.65 13.02
CA LYS A 244 -3.44 -33.17 13.46
C LYS A 244 -2.95 -31.88 12.79
N TYR A 245 -3.83 -31.11 12.16
CA TYR A 245 -3.53 -29.74 11.76
C TYR A 245 -3.56 -28.83 12.99
N ARG A 246 -2.38 -28.39 13.45
CA ARG A 246 -2.25 -27.58 14.69
C ARG A 246 -2.03 -26.09 14.45
N THR A 247 -1.50 -25.72 13.30
CA THR A 247 -1.08 -24.34 13.02
C THR A 247 -1.45 -23.93 11.61
N THR A 248 -1.71 -22.63 11.38
CA THR A 248 -2.09 -22.08 10.08
C THR A 248 -1.06 -22.28 8.95
N ASP A 249 0.20 -22.60 9.27
CA ASP A 249 1.22 -22.97 8.28
C ASP A 249 0.82 -24.17 7.42
N SER A 250 -0.03 -25.07 7.92
CA SER A 250 -0.47 -26.24 7.17
C SER A 250 -1.44 -25.89 6.04
N PHE A 251 -2.13 -24.74 6.09
CA PHE A 251 -3.11 -24.35 5.07
C PHE A 251 -2.51 -24.22 3.67
N TRP A 252 -1.19 -24.02 3.57
CA TRP A 252 -0.49 -23.96 2.29
C TRP A 252 -0.51 -25.28 1.53
N TYR A 253 -0.55 -26.39 2.27
CA TYR A 253 -0.43 -27.73 1.70
C TYR A 253 -1.79 -28.39 1.49
N ILE A 254 -2.87 -27.77 1.98
CA ILE A 254 -4.21 -28.35 1.92
C ILE A 254 -4.87 -28.00 0.58
N GLU A 255 -5.31 -29.04 -0.13
CA GLU A 255 -6.13 -28.90 -1.32
C GLU A 255 -7.62 -28.82 -0.98
N VAL A 256 -8.40 -28.14 -1.82
CA VAL A 256 -9.87 -28.09 -1.65
C VAL A 256 -10.50 -29.49 -1.74
N LYS A 257 -9.86 -30.45 -2.41
CA LYS A 257 -10.30 -31.86 -2.44
C LYS A 257 -10.12 -32.54 -1.09
N GLU A 258 -8.98 -32.35 -0.44
CA GLU A 258 -8.71 -32.88 0.90
C GLU A 258 -9.70 -32.32 1.93
N LEU A 259 -10.11 -31.05 1.82
CA LEU A 259 -11.17 -30.51 2.68
C LEU A 259 -12.50 -31.28 2.55
N LYS A 260 -12.84 -31.78 1.36
CA LYS A 260 -14.04 -32.62 1.20
C LYS A 260 -13.86 -33.99 1.84
N GLU A 261 -12.63 -34.52 1.87
CA GLU A 261 -12.30 -35.78 2.55
C GLU A 261 -12.29 -35.64 4.07
N LEU A 262 -12.14 -34.41 4.59
CA LEU A 262 -12.31 -34.04 5.99
C LEU A 262 -13.76 -33.73 6.37
N ASP A 263 -14.72 -34.14 5.52
CA ASP A 263 -16.16 -33.93 5.69
C ASP A 263 -16.58 -32.44 5.82
N PHE A 264 -15.85 -31.50 5.21
CA PHE A 264 -16.30 -30.11 5.12
C PHE A 264 -17.39 -29.92 4.08
N VAL A 265 -18.47 -29.24 4.47
CA VAL A 265 -19.57 -28.87 3.57
C VAL A 265 -19.15 -27.67 2.73
N ALA A 266 -19.74 -27.50 1.54
CA ALA A 266 -19.39 -26.43 0.61
C ALA A 266 -19.48 -25.02 1.23
N GLY A 267 -20.43 -24.78 2.15
CA GLY A 267 -20.57 -23.51 2.87
C GLY A 267 -19.37 -23.23 3.79
N GLU A 268 -18.96 -24.22 4.57
CA GLU A 268 -17.81 -24.11 5.48
C GLU A 268 -16.51 -23.90 4.71
N ILE A 269 -16.34 -24.58 3.56
CA ILE A 269 -15.20 -24.37 2.67
C ILE A 269 -15.16 -22.91 2.18
N ALA A 270 -16.31 -22.34 1.82
CA ALA A 270 -16.38 -20.94 1.37
C ALA A 270 -16.01 -19.96 2.50
N GLU A 271 -16.53 -20.17 3.71
CA GLU A 271 -16.19 -19.37 4.90
C GLU A 271 -14.71 -19.48 5.25
N LEU A 272 -14.15 -20.68 5.22
CA LEU A 272 -12.72 -20.92 5.47
C LEU A 272 -11.86 -20.19 4.43
N ARG A 273 -12.23 -20.24 3.15
CA ARG A 273 -11.51 -19.50 2.09
C ARG A 273 -11.58 -17.99 2.30
N ALA A 274 -12.73 -17.46 2.73
CA ALA A 274 -12.87 -16.05 3.06
C ALA A 274 -11.98 -15.65 4.26
N ALA A 275 -11.96 -16.45 5.32
CA ALA A 275 -11.10 -16.24 6.48
C ALA A 275 -9.61 -16.29 6.12
N ILE A 276 -9.20 -17.25 5.29
CA ILE A 276 -7.81 -17.38 4.82
C ILE A 276 -7.43 -16.20 3.92
N ALA A 277 -8.32 -15.72 3.05
CA ALA A 277 -8.07 -14.53 2.23
C ALA A 277 -7.92 -13.25 3.08
N ALA A 278 -8.62 -13.18 4.22
CA ALA A 278 -8.48 -12.07 5.17
C ALA A 278 -7.19 -12.18 6.02
N TRP A 279 -6.79 -13.40 6.38
CA TRP A 279 -5.56 -13.68 7.12
C TRP A 279 -4.29 -13.53 6.28
N ALA A 280 -4.32 -14.05 5.06
CA ALA A 280 -3.22 -13.97 4.12
C ALA A 280 -3.13 -12.53 3.60
N SER A 281 -2.05 -11.85 3.97
CA SER A 281 -1.87 -10.45 3.60
C SER A 281 -1.44 -10.34 2.15
N ARG A 282 -1.96 -9.35 1.42
CA ARG A 282 -1.29 -8.90 0.20
C ARG A 282 0.05 -8.27 0.59
N PRO A 283 1.15 -8.57 -0.13
CA PRO A 283 2.48 -8.11 0.24
C PRO A 283 2.64 -6.58 0.33
N GLU A 284 1.69 -5.80 -0.20
CA GLU A 284 1.87 -4.36 -0.40
C GLU A 284 1.63 -3.46 0.84
N HIS A 285 1.11 -3.98 1.97
CA HIS A 285 0.77 -3.14 3.13
C HIS A 285 1.41 -3.50 4.49
N ASN A 286 2.21 -4.58 4.58
CA ASN A 286 2.64 -5.08 5.89
C ASN A 286 3.86 -4.34 6.50
N THR A 287 4.57 -3.50 5.75
CA THR A 287 5.76 -2.79 6.28
C THR A 287 5.45 -1.65 7.26
N LYS A 288 4.21 -1.14 7.29
CA LYS A 288 3.86 0.01 8.15
C LYS A 288 3.19 -0.37 9.48
N ASN A 289 2.58 -1.54 9.59
CA ASN A 289 1.82 -1.92 10.80
C ASN A 289 2.64 -2.72 11.82
N THR A 290 3.63 -3.52 11.41
CA THR A 290 4.48 -4.27 12.35
C THR A 290 5.35 -3.34 13.22
N ALA A 291 5.78 -2.19 12.69
CA ALA A 291 6.56 -1.20 13.43
C ALA A 291 5.77 -0.55 14.60
N ARG A 292 4.43 -0.50 14.51
CA ARG A 292 3.60 0.10 15.58
C ARG A 292 3.33 -0.84 16.75
N GLN A 293 3.37 -2.16 16.56
CA GLN A 293 3.12 -3.12 17.65
C GLN A 293 4.38 -3.47 18.46
N ALA A 294 5.58 -3.40 17.86
CA ALA A 294 6.83 -3.62 18.58
C ALA A 294 7.24 -2.45 19.50
N THR A 295 6.80 -1.22 19.20
CA THR A 295 7.24 -0.02 19.92
C THR A 295 6.45 0.22 21.22
N THR A 296 5.25 -0.35 21.36
CA THR A 296 4.41 -0.19 22.56
C THR A 296 4.73 -1.17 23.71
N SER A 297 5.53 -2.21 23.48
CA SER A 297 5.95 -3.13 24.56
C SER A 297 7.26 -2.73 25.28
N ARG A 298 8.00 -1.72 24.79
CA ARG A 298 9.31 -1.34 25.37
C ARG A 298 9.34 -0.09 26.25
N LEU A 299 8.22 0.64 26.40
CA LEU A 299 8.19 1.88 27.19
C LEU A 299 7.51 1.76 28.57
N ASN A 300 7.07 0.57 28.99
CA ASN A 300 6.37 0.41 30.27
C ASN A 300 7.20 -0.16 31.43
N ASN A 301 8.52 -0.35 31.27
CA ASN A 301 9.41 -0.81 32.33
C ASN A 301 10.69 0.04 32.39
N ASN A 302 10.59 1.28 32.89
CA ASN A 302 11.66 1.99 33.63
C ASN A 302 11.34 3.48 33.69
N PHE A 303 10.71 3.95 34.77
CA PHE A 303 10.96 5.29 35.31
C PHE A 303 10.52 5.30 36.78
N GLY A 304 11.38 4.75 37.63
CA GLY A 304 11.31 4.86 39.08
C GLY A 304 12.70 5.18 39.61
N VAL A 305 13.20 6.40 39.38
CA VAL A 305 14.35 6.93 40.10
C VAL A 305 14.07 8.39 40.45
N LEU A 306 13.98 8.63 41.76
CA LEU A 306 13.93 9.94 42.40
C LEU A 306 15.07 10.84 41.89
N PHE A 307 14.74 12.05 41.45
CA PHE A 307 15.69 13.16 41.48
C PHE A 307 15.29 14.16 42.56
N HIS A 308 16.14 14.19 43.59
CA HIS A 308 16.16 15.14 44.68
C HIS A 308 16.53 16.52 44.13
N ARG A 309 15.67 17.52 44.38
CA ARG A 309 15.84 18.91 43.98
C ARG A 309 16.84 19.56 44.94
N GLN A 310 18.01 19.97 44.43
CA GLN A 310 18.97 20.79 45.17
C GLN A 310 19.00 22.19 44.56
N ASP A 311 18.56 23.15 45.36
CA ASP A 311 18.58 24.58 45.07
C ASP A 311 20.02 25.06 44.88
N ARG A 312 20.32 25.69 43.74
CA ARG A 312 21.52 26.52 43.57
C ARG A 312 21.12 27.97 43.48
N ILE A 313 21.41 28.66 44.57
CA ILE A 313 21.50 30.10 44.75
C ILE A 313 22.54 30.66 43.76
N TRP A 314 22.16 31.68 42.98
CA TRP A 314 23.09 32.50 42.20
C TRP A 314 23.46 33.76 43.02
N PRO A 315 24.72 34.19 43.06
CA PRO A 315 25.07 35.50 43.59
C PRO A 315 25.00 36.57 42.48
N PRO A 316 24.78 37.86 42.84
CA PRO A 316 24.86 38.96 41.90
C PRO A 316 26.31 39.47 41.80
N HIS A 317 26.82 39.63 40.58
CA HIS A 317 27.99 40.47 40.34
C HIS A 317 27.54 41.79 39.73
N ASN A 318 27.59 42.83 40.57
CA ASN A 318 27.70 44.23 40.20
C ASN A 318 29.19 44.64 40.14
N LEU A 319 29.41 45.81 39.52
CA LEU A 319 30.60 46.69 39.51
C LEU A 319 31.45 46.58 38.23
N PHE A 320 31.36 47.50 37.28
CA PHE A 320 31.86 48.91 37.19
C PHE A 320 33.36 49.03 36.84
N SER A 321 33.60 49.82 35.77
CA SER A 321 34.78 50.65 35.41
C SER A 321 36.16 49.97 35.30
N THR A 322 37.02 50.29 34.34
CA THR A 322 37.33 51.55 33.64
C THR A 322 37.64 51.33 32.16
#